data_AF-A0A950LKG1-F1
#
_entry.id   AF-A0A950LKG1-F1
#
_cell.length_a   1.000
_cell.length_b   1.000
_cell.length_c   1.000
_cell.angle_alpha   90.00
_cell.angle_beta   90.00
_cell.angle_gamma   90.00
#
_symmetry.space_group_name_H-M   'P 1'
#
loop_
_entity.id
_entity.type
_entity.pdbx_description
1 polymer ?
#
loop_
_entity_poly.entity_id
_entity_poly.type
_entity_poly.pdbx_seq_one_letter_code
_entity_poly.pdbx_strand_id
1 'polypeptide(L)' 'MRTIYLSGVAVLVAAALAGGSAQADMKLGVTGPITGANASFGAQLTRGVHQAADDFNAKGGILGQKINVEEGDDASD' A
#
# COMPACT_ATOMS: atom_id res chain seq x y z
N MET A 1 -41.36 -17.22 15.42
CA MET A 1 -40.96 -17.28 13.99
C MET A 1 -40.74 -15.90 13.38
N ARG A 2 -41.67 -14.93 13.47
CA ARG A 2 -41.54 -13.57 12.89
C ARG A 2 -40.27 -12.81 13.30
N THR A 3 -39.84 -12.94 14.55
CA THR A 3 -38.62 -12.28 15.08
C THR A 3 -37.34 -12.82 14.43
N ILE A 4 -37.28 -14.11 14.13
CA ILE A 4 -36.10 -14.75 13.52
C ILE A 4 -35.89 -14.25 12.08
N TYR A 5 -36.98 -14.04 11.33
CA TYR A 5 -36.91 -13.47 9.98
C TYR A 5 -36.44 -12.01 9.99
N LEU A 6 -36.91 -11.21 10.95
CA LEU A 6 -36.46 -9.82 11.12
C LEU A 6 -34.97 -9.74 11.48
N SER A 7 -34.50 -10.62 12.36
CA SER A 7 -33.07 -10.74 12.69
C SER A 7 -32.22 -11.13 11.49
N GLY A 8 -32.71 -12.08 10.67
CA GLY A 8 -32.02 -12.53 9.46
C GLY A 8 -31.86 -11.42 8.41
N VAL A 9 -32.92 -10.62 8.19
CA VAL A 9 -32.86 -9.46 7.28
C VAL A 9 -31.90 -8.39 7.79
N ALA A 10 -31.89 -8.11 9.10
CA ALA A 10 -30.98 -7.13 9.68
C ALA A 10 -29.50 -7.52 9.51
N VAL A 11 -29.17 -8.81 9.66
CA VAL A 11 -27.80 -9.31 9.46
C VAL A 11 -27.37 -9.21 7.99
N LEU A 12 -28.27 -9.53 7.05
CA LEU A 12 -27.99 -9.41 5.61
C LEU A 12 -27.75 -7.97 5.17
N VAL A 13 -28.53 -7.02 5.70
CA VAL A 13 -28.36 -5.59 5.42
C VAL A 13 -27.04 -5.06 6.00
N ALA A 14 -26.71 -5.46 7.23
CA ALA A 14 -25.42 -5.10 7.84
C ALA A 14 -24.23 -5.65 7.05
N ALA A 15 -24.31 -6.89 6.55
CA ALA A 15 -23.28 -7.48 5.72
C ALA A 15 -23.14 -6.79 4.35
N ALA A 16 -24.25 -6.39 3.73
CA ALA A 16 -24.24 -5.65 2.47
C ALA A 16 -23.63 -4.24 2.60
N LEU A 17 -23.86 -3.57 3.74
CA LEU A 17 -23.28 -2.27 4.06
C LEU A 17 -21.81 -2.36 4.52
N ALA A 18 -21.36 -3.55 4.95
CA ALA A 18 -19.98 -3.81 5.36
C ALA A 18 -19.03 -4.11 4.19
N GLY A 19 -19.50 -4.00 2.94
CA GLY A 19 -18.64 -4.11 1.76
C GLY A 19 -17.51 -3.08 1.80
N GLY A 20 -16.30 -3.52 2.12
CA GLY A 20 -15.11 -2.67 2.14
C GLY A 20 -14.79 -2.10 0.76
N SER A 21 -14.14 -0.94 0.71
CA SER A 21 -13.57 -0.41 -0.52
C SER A 21 -12.59 -1.41 -1.13
N ALA A 22 -12.58 -1.55 -2.45
CA ALA A 22 -11.57 -2.33 -3.14
C ALA A 22 -10.19 -1.69 -2.87
N GLN A 23 -9.43 -2.30 -1.97
CA GLN A 23 -8.08 -1.87 -1.65
C GLN A 23 -7.11 -2.60 -2.56
N ALA A 24 -6.38 -1.82 -3.38
CA ALA A 24 -5.24 -2.30 -4.13
C ALA A 24 -3.97 -1.67 -3.56
N ASP A 25 -2.86 -2.40 -3.55
CA ASP A 25 -1.58 -1.82 -3.15
C ASP A 25 -1.16 -0.73 -4.15
N MET A 26 -0.67 0.39 -3.63
CA MET A 26 -0.09 1.46 -4.43
C MET A 26 1.33 1.09 -4.83
N LYS A 27 1.54 0.91 -6.12
CA LYS A 27 2.88 0.68 -6.68
C LYS A 27 3.63 2.00 -6.81
N LEU A 28 4.82 2.07 -6.21
CA LEU A 28 5.72 3.21 -6.27
C LEU A 28 7.04 2.76 -6.87
N GLY A 29 7.45 3.35 -8.01
CA GLY A 29 8.78 3.14 -8.55
C GLY A 29 9.79 4.10 -7.92
N VAL A 30 10.94 3.58 -7.49
CA VAL A 30 12.13 4.39 -7.17
C VAL A 30 13.22 4.07 -8.18
N THR A 31 13.70 5.09 -8.89
CA THR A 31 14.83 4.96 -9.81
C THR A 31 16.00 5.79 -9.34
N GLY A 32 17.20 5.28 -9.57
CA GLY A 32 18.44 6.01 -9.37
C GLY A 32 19.64 5.15 -9.75
N PRO A 33 20.86 5.70 -9.69
CA PRO A 33 22.06 4.95 -9.93
C PRO A 33 22.33 4.07 -8.71
N ILE A 34 21.68 2.92 -8.68
CA ILE A 34 21.86 1.91 -7.63
C ILE A 34 23.21 1.24 -7.85
N THR A 35 23.65 1.13 -9.11
CA THR A 35 24.99 0.70 -9.49
C THR A 35 25.81 1.83 -10.14
N GLY A 36 27.06 1.52 -10.52
CA GLY A 36 27.97 2.48 -11.17
C GLY A 36 28.64 3.47 -10.21
N ALA A 37 29.22 4.55 -10.76
CA ALA A 37 30.01 5.52 -10.00
C ALA A 37 29.20 6.28 -8.94
N ASN A 38 27.87 6.36 -9.12
CA ASN A 38 26.95 7.07 -8.25
C ASN A 38 26.16 6.13 -7.32
N ALA A 39 26.54 4.85 -7.21
CA ALA A 39 25.87 3.81 -6.42
C ALA A 39 25.57 4.21 -4.96
N SER A 40 26.48 4.94 -4.31
CA SER A 40 26.28 5.40 -2.93
C SER A 40 25.15 6.40 -2.78
N PHE A 41 24.88 7.20 -3.82
CA PHE A 41 23.76 8.13 -3.86
C PHE A 41 22.45 7.36 -4.09
N GLY A 42 22.39 6.48 -5.10
CA GLY A 42 21.20 5.66 -5.35
C GLY A 42 20.83 4.78 -4.15
N ALA A 43 21.81 4.17 -3.48
CA ALA A 43 21.55 3.38 -2.28
C ALA A 43 20.97 4.19 -1.12
N GLN A 44 21.36 5.47 -0.96
CA GLN A 44 20.78 6.36 0.06
C GLN A 44 19.36 6.77 -0.31
N LEU A 45 19.11 7.10 -1.59
CA LEU A 45 17.79 7.41 -2.12
C LEU A 45 16.81 6.25 -1.89
N THR A 46 17.18 5.04 -2.34
CA THR A 46 16.34 3.83 -2.22
C THR A 46 16.02 3.53 -0.75
N ARG A 47 17.02 3.61 0.15
CA ARG A 47 16.79 3.43 1.59
C ARG A 47 15.81 4.47 2.17
N GLY A 48 15.92 5.73 1.76
CA GLY A 48 15.00 6.78 2.19
C GLY A 48 13.56 6.54 1.74
N VAL A 49 13.37 6.08 0.49
CA VAL A 49 12.05 5.76 -0.05
C VAL A 49 11.42 4.58 0.69
N HIS A 50 12.17 3.50 0.94
CA HIS A 50 11.67 2.36 1.70
C HIS A 50 11.30 2.75 3.13
N GLN A 51 12.14 3.52 3.83
CA GLN A 51 11.83 3.98 5.18
C GLN A 51 10.52 4.80 5.21
N ALA A 52 10.34 5.71 4.25
CA ALA A 52 9.10 6.49 4.18
C ALA A 52 7.88 5.60 3.89
N ALA A 53 8.01 4.64 2.98
CA ALA A 53 6.94 3.70 2.66
C ALA A 53 6.54 2.87 3.88
N ASP A 54 7.51 2.37 4.65
CA ASP A 54 7.30 1.63 5.88
C ASP A 54 6.60 2.48 6.94
N ASP A 55 7.03 3.73 7.13
CA ASP A 55 6.43 4.66 8.09
C ASP A 55 4.95 4.96 7.76
N PHE A 56 4.63 5.13 6.47
CA PHE A 56 3.24 5.31 6.03
C PHE A 56 2.44 4.03 6.18
N ASN A 57 2.99 2.89 5.78
CA ASN A 57 2.35 1.60 5.91
C ASN A 57 2.03 1.28 7.37
N ALA A 58 2.94 1.56 8.31
CA ALA A 58 2.72 1.41 9.74
C ALA A 58 1.53 2.26 10.27
N LYS A 59 1.26 3.41 9.63
CA LYS A 59 0.13 4.31 9.97
C LYS A 59 -1.19 3.96 9.26
N GLY A 60 -1.25 2.79 8.60
CA GLY A 60 -2.43 2.35 7.85
C GLY A 60 -2.36 2.64 6.36
N GLY A 61 -1.22 3.11 5.84
CA GLY A 61 -1.05 3.43 4.43
C GLY A 61 -1.69 4.76 4.03
N ILE A 62 -1.73 5.04 2.73
CA ILE A 62 -2.33 6.26 2.17
C ILE A 62 -3.75 5.93 1.77
N LEU A 63 -4.74 6.61 2.35
CA LEU A 63 -6.17 6.30 2.16
C LEU A 63 -6.50 4.82 2.47
N GLY A 64 -5.76 4.23 3.41
CA GLY A 64 -5.85 2.82 3.78
C GLY A 64 -5.04 1.87 2.89
N GLN A 65 -4.44 2.34 1.80
CA GLN A 65 -3.73 1.49 0.83
C GLN A 65 -2.25 1.42 1.16
N LYS A 66 -1.68 0.21 1.13
CA LYS A 66 -0.25 0.01 1.37
C LYS A 66 0.56 0.42 0.16
N ILE A 67 1.75 0.95 0.41
CA ILE A 67 2.73 1.31 -0.60
C ILE A 67 3.63 0.09 -0.83
N ASN A 68 3.78 -0.32 -2.08
CA ASN A 68 4.74 -1.31 -2.54
C ASN A 68 5.80 -0.61 -3.39
N VAL A 69 7.05 -0.61 -2.93
CA VAL A 69 8.16 0.06 -3.61
C VAL A 69 8.86 -0.92 -4.54
N GLU A 70 8.96 -0.57 -5.82
CA GLU A 70 9.72 -1.30 -6.84
C GLU A 70 10.96 -0.49 -7.20
N GLU A 71 12.13 -1.14 -7.21
CA GLU A 71 13.42 -0.50 -7.51
C GLU A 71 13.77 -0.65 -8.99
N GLY A 72 14.25 0.44 -9.61
CA GLY A 72 14.83 0.44 -10.94
C GLY A 72 16.22 1.06 -10.92
N ASP A 73 17.21 0.35 -11.46
CA ASP A 73 18.57 0.89 -11.62
C ASP A 73 18.69 1.55 -12.99
N ASP A 74 18.95 2.86 -13.00
CA ASP A 74 19.17 3.65 -14.22
C ASP A 74 20.66 3.89 -14.51
N ALA A 75 21.58 3.45 -13.64
CA ALA A 75 23.03 3.62 -13.78
C ALA A 75 23.53 5.05 -14.13
N SER A 76 22.66 6.07 -14.04
CA SER A 76 22.86 7.40 -14.67
C SER A 76 23.12 7.38 -16.19
N ASP A 77 22.45 6.52 -16.95
CA ASP A 77 22.59 6.37 -18.42
C ASP A 77 21.41 6.87 -19.30
#